data_AF-A0A4W5LVA4-F1
#
_entry.id   AF-A0A4W5LVA4-F1
#
_cell.length_a   1.000
_cell.length_b   1.000
_cell.length_c   1.000
_cell.angle_alpha   90.00
_cell.angle_beta   90.00
_cell.angle_gamma   90.00
#
_symmetry.space_group_name_H-M   'P 1'
#
loop_
_entity.id
_entity.type
_entity.pdbx_description
1 polymer ?
#
loop_
_entity_poly.entity_id
_entity_poly.type
_entity_poly.pdbx_seq_one_letter_code
_entity_poly.pdbx_strand_id
1 'polypeptide(L)' 'MGNTDSKLNFRKAVIQLTTKTQPVEATDDAFWDQFWADTATTVQDVFALVPAAEIRAVREESPSNLATLCYKVEG' A
#
# COMPACT_ATOMS: atom_id res chain seq x y z
N MET A 1 6.61 -3.30 21.47
CA MET A 1 6.09 -3.95 20.25
C MET A 1 5.24 -2.91 19.56
N GLY A 2 5.61 -2.45 18.37
CA GLY A 2 4.95 -1.32 17.70
C GLY A 2 5.37 -1.19 16.24
N ASN A 3 6.67 -1.10 15.98
CA ASN A 3 7.16 -0.85 14.61
C ASN A 3 7.15 -2.09 13.68
N THR A 4 7.31 -3.31 14.22
CA THR A 4 7.39 -4.53 13.39
C THR A 4 6.05 -4.91 12.77
N ASP A 5 4.96 -4.81 13.54
CA ASP A 5 3.61 -5.17 13.05
C ASP A 5 3.12 -4.16 11.99
N SER A 6 3.44 -2.88 12.16
CA SER A 6 3.11 -1.82 11.21
C SER A 6 3.76 -2.03 9.85
N LYS A 7 5.07 -2.34 9.82
CA LYS A 7 5.80 -2.66 8.57
C LYS A 7 5.25 -3.91 7.88
N LEU A 8 4.84 -4.90 8.67
CA LEU A 8 4.26 -6.15 8.18
C LEU A 8 2.86 -5.92 7.58
N ASN A 9 2.04 -5.08 8.22
CA ASN A 9 0.73 -4.70 7.70
C ASN A 9 0.85 -3.89 6.40
N PHE A 10 1.75 -2.90 6.37
CA PHE A 10 2.05 -2.14 5.16
C PHE A 10 2.45 -3.07 4.01
N ARG A 11 3.39 -4.00 4.26
CA ARG A 11 3.83 -4.98 3.26
C ARG A 11 2.69 -5.87 2.75
N LYS A 12 1.81 -6.33 3.65
CA LYS A 12 0.62 -7.12 3.28
C LYS A 12 -0.33 -6.31 2.39
N ALA A 13 -0.59 -5.06 2.73
CA ALA A 13 -1.48 -4.20 1.95
C ALA A 13 -0.94 -3.96 0.53
N VAL A 14 0.38 -3.76 0.39
CA VAL A 14 1.05 -3.66 -0.93
C VAL A 14 0.87 -4.94 -1.77
N ILE A 15 1.07 -6.12 -1.16
CA ILE A 15 0.87 -7.40 -1.85
C ILE A 15 -0.62 -7.59 -2.23
N GLN A 16 -1.55 -7.13 -1.39
CA GLN A 16 -2.96 -7.18 -1.73
C GLN A 16 -3.31 -6.24 -2.90
N LEU A 17 -2.67 -5.08 -3.03
CA LEU A 17 -2.84 -4.19 -4.19
C LEU A 17 -2.37 -4.82 -5.49
N THR A 18 -1.30 -5.62 -5.47
CA THR A 18 -0.79 -6.31 -6.67
C THR A 18 -1.62 -7.55 -7.03
N THR A 19 -2.16 -8.25 -6.03
CA THR A 19 -2.81 -9.57 -6.26
C THR A 19 -4.32 -9.52 -6.42
N LYS A 20 -4.99 -8.43 -6.00
CA LYS A 20 -6.44 -8.29 -6.19
C LYS A 20 -6.77 -7.98 -7.65
N THR A 21 -7.52 -8.87 -8.28
CA THR A 21 -8.03 -8.70 -9.66
C THR A 21 -9.17 -7.69 -9.76
N GLN A 22 -9.79 -7.32 -8.63
CA GLN A 22 -10.83 -6.30 -8.57
C GLN A 22 -10.30 -5.03 -7.90
N PRO A 23 -10.71 -3.84 -8.38
CA PRO A 23 -10.34 -2.58 -7.74
C PRO A 23 -10.80 -2.55 -6.28
N VAL A 24 -9.93 -2.08 -5.39
CA VAL A 24 -10.31 -1.76 -4.01
C VAL A 24 -11.08 -0.44 -4.03
N GLU A 25 -12.25 -0.43 -3.41
CA GLU A 25 -13.07 0.77 -3.33
C GLU A 25 -12.37 1.87 -2.53
N ALA A 26 -12.43 3.11 -3.00
CA ALA A 26 -11.81 4.25 -2.31
C ALA A 26 -12.40 4.51 -0.90
N THR A 27 -13.62 4.02 -0.66
CA THR A 27 -14.35 4.10 0.61
C THR A 27 -14.02 2.98 1.59
N ASP A 28 -13.19 2.01 1.20
CA ASP A 28 -12.72 0.94 2.10
C ASP A 28 -11.60 1.46 3.02
N ASP A 29 -11.95 2.37 3.92
CA ASP A 29 -10.99 3.02 4.82
C ASP A 29 -10.24 2.00 5.69
N ALA A 30 -10.88 0.89 6.08
CA ALA A 30 -10.23 -0.19 6.83
C ALA A 30 -9.08 -0.86 6.06
N PHE A 31 -9.18 -0.93 4.72
CA PHE A 31 -8.07 -1.36 3.89
C PHE A 31 -7.00 -0.28 3.79
N TRP A 32 -7.39 0.94 3.44
CA TRP A 32 -6.45 2.01 3.16
C TRP A 32 -5.67 2.47 4.39
N ASP A 33 -6.30 2.47 5.57
CA ASP A 33 -5.68 2.79 6.85
C ASP A 33 -4.48 1.91 7.20
N GLN A 34 -4.37 0.73 6.60
CA GLN A 34 -3.20 -0.15 6.77
C GLN A 34 -1.90 0.47 6.22
N PHE A 35 -1.99 1.41 5.28
CA PHE A 35 -0.83 2.16 4.76
C PHE A 35 -0.36 3.25 5.72
N TRP A 36 -1.21 3.70 6.64
CA TRP A 36 -0.94 4.81 7.56
C TRP A 36 -1.03 4.42 9.04
N ALA A 37 -1.14 3.13 9.33
CA ALA A 37 -1.38 2.60 10.67
C ALA A 37 -0.30 3.00 11.71
N ASP A 38 0.89 3.44 11.28
CA ASP A 38 1.94 3.91 12.17
C ASP A 38 2.88 4.93 11.50
N THR A 39 2.99 6.11 12.13
CA THR A 39 3.89 7.20 11.76
C THR A 39 5.38 6.85 11.82
N ALA A 40 5.75 5.73 12.44
CA ALA A 40 7.16 5.27 12.50
C ALA A 40 7.69 4.70 11.18
N THR A 41 6.83 4.48 10.17
CA THR A 41 7.26 4.01 8.85
C THR A 41 7.92 5.16 8.08
N THR A 42 9.25 5.15 8.01
CA THR A 42 10.00 6.18 7.30
C THR A 42 9.89 6.00 5.78
N VAL A 43 10.18 7.05 5.01
CA VAL A 43 10.24 6.96 3.55
C VAL A 43 11.27 5.90 3.09
N GLN A 44 12.38 5.76 3.82
CA GLN A 44 13.38 4.73 3.58
C GLN A 44 12.83 3.31 3.80
N ASP A 45 12.00 3.13 4.84
CA ASP A 45 11.31 1.86 5.08
C ASP A 45 10.34 1.55 3.95
N VAL A 46 9.60 2.54 3.45
CA VAL A 46 8.69 2.35 2.30
C VAL A 46 9.46 1.86 1.07
N PHE A 47 10.58 2.48 0.72
CA PHE A 47 11.39 2.02 -0.42
C PHE A 47 12.05 0.65 -0.20
N ALA A 48 12.37 0.30 1.05
CA ALA A 48 12.87 -1.03 1.38
C ALA A 48 11.77 -2.10 1.33
N LEU A 49 10.54 -1.74 1.69
CA LEU A 49 9.38 -2.62 1.76
C LEU A 49 8.61 -2.72 0.46
N VAL A 50 8.80 -1.82 -0.50
CA VAL A 50 8.17 -1.87 -1.83
C VAL A 50 9.24 -1.88 -2.92
N PRO A 51 9.64 -3.09 -3.37
CA PRO A 51 10.56 -3.22 -4.49
C PRO A 51 9.99 -2.58 -5.75
N ALA A 52 10.87 -2.08 -6.61
CA ALA A 52 10.46 -1.47 -7.88
C ALA A 52 9.69 -2.45 -8.80
N ALA A 53 9.87 -3.76 -8.64
CA ALA A 53 9.09 -4.77 -9.36
C ALA A 53 7.60 -4.73 -8.97
N GLU A 54 7.29 -4.48 -7.70
CA GLU A 54 5.90 -4.42 -7.23
C GLU A 54 5.20 -3.15 -7.69
N ILE A 55 5.89 -2.01 -7.69
CA ILE A 55 5.33 -0.77 -8.26
C ILE A 55 4.97 -0.98 -9.73
N ARG A 56 5.83 -1.67 -10.49
CA ARG A 56 5.53 -2.01 -11.89
C ARG A 56 4.35 -2.97 -12.00
N ALA A 57 4.28 -3.99 -11.14
CA ALA A 57 3.17 -4.93 -11.10
C ALA A 57 1.84 -4.25 -10.78
N VAL A 58 1.75 -3.38 -9.74
CA VAL A 58 0.52 -2.63 -9.46
C VAL A 58 0.14 -1.78 -10.66
N ARG A 59 1.09 -1.08 -11.29
CA ARG A 59 0.81 -0.24 -12.46
C ARG A 59 0.27 -1.04 -13.65
N GLU A 60 0.78 -2.24 -13.89
CA GLU A 60 0.45 -3.05 -15.06
C GLU A 60 -0.80 -3.91 -14.84
N GLU A 61 -0.95 -4.49 -13.66
CA GLU A 61 -2.02 -5.44 -13.34
C GLU A 61 -3.21 -4.77 -12.65
N SER A 62 -2.99 -3.66 -11.94
CA SER A 62 -4.02 -2.96 -11.14
C SER A 62 -3.88 -1.42 -11.17
N PRO A 63 -3.89 -0.79 -12.37
CA PRO A 63 -3.66 0.66 -12.50
C PRO A 63 -4.69 1.53 -11.75
N SER A 64 -5.93 1.05 -11.61
CA SER A 64 -6.98 1.73 -10.82
C SER A 64 -6.64 1.77 -9.33
N ASN A 65 -6.11 0.68 -8.78
CA ASN A 65 -5.67 0.62 -7.39
C ASN A 65 -4.50 1.56 -7.11
N LEU A 66 -3.56 1.68 -8.06
CA LEU A 66 -2.48 2.66 -7.98
C LEU A 66 -3.02 4.09 -7.98
N ALA A 67 -3.97 4.40 -8.86
CA ALA A 67 -4.59 5.72 -8.93
C ALA A 67 -5.31 6.08 -7.61
N THR A 68 -6.07 5.14 -7.03
CA THR A 68 -6.72 5.35 -5.73
C THR A 68 -5.71 5.55 -4.60
N LEU A 69 -4.63 4.76 -4.57
CA LEU A 69 -3.55 4.94 -3.61
C LEU A 69 -2.93 6.33 -3.72
N CYS A 70 -2.62 6.79 -4.94
CA CYS A 70 -2.09 8.13 -5.17
C CYS A 70 -3.05 9.22 -4.69
N TYR A 71 -4.34 9.10 -5.00
CA TYR A 71 -5.36 10.05 -4.53
C TYR A 71 -5.43 10.13 -3.01
N LYS A 72 -5.39 8.98 -2.33
CA LYS A 72 -5.38 8.90 -0.86
C LYS A 72 -4.10 9.46 -0.21
N VAL A 73 -2.98 9.55 -0.95
CA VAL A 73 -1.72 10.14 -0.46
C VAL A 73 -1.73 11.67 -0.58
N GLU A 74 -2.48 12.23 -1.53
CA GLU A 74 -2.57 13.67 -1.76
C GLU A 74 -3.63 14.38 -0.89
N GLY A 75 -4.58 13.63 -0.32
CA GLY A 75 -5.66 14.13 0.55
C GLY A 75 -5.36 14.00 2.04
#